data_AF-A0AAU3NTS8-F1
#
_entry.id   AF-A0AAU3NTS8-F1
#
_cell.length_a   1.000
_cell.length_b   1.000
_cell.length_c   1.000
_cell.angle_alpha   90.00
_cell.angle_beta   90.00
_cell.angle_gamma   90.00
#
_symmetry.space_group_name_H-M   'P 1'
#
loop_
_entity.id
_entity.type
_entity.pdbx_description
1 polymer ?
#
loop_
_entity_poly.entity_id
_entity_poly.type
_entity_poly.pdbx_seq_one_letter_code
_entity_poly.pdbx_strand_id
1 'polypeptide(L)'
;MVRTYFGSPAIVSRKTKMDPARPELHWWVIEPVAEALTVLEELSWHSTHLFVALAPPTGKQNHTEPEIQSEAEIDFFINGVNTIAHQRGLAKIPPSHVRSHMFRKTMSQLAGREPDSEIALGLQLKHAARRAFANRTTQAYAQMDSSWAKEFDTELQQAAARKLVDLLRGRRQGERVAVGPGAARLHDGLDKVIATIDNDPQLRAQIADERVEEALLADEFPNLHLGTVNHCMFDAPQAECQDELPEDQRGLAPLIGACQPARCRDSTITRAHAPYWAAEEDDLTALSKDPRLSPPNREAVFIRLADVQRITRALEEEGTA
;
A
#
# COMPACT_ATOMS: atom_id res chain seq x y z
N MET A 1 26.90 11.65 -5.89
CA MET A 1 26.74 13.00 -5.32
C MET A 1 25.33 13.51 -5.62
N VAL A 2 24.61 13.92 -4.59
CA VAL A 2 23.24 14.47 -4.71
C VAL A 2 23.31 15.89 -5.29
N ARG A 3 22.45 16.19 -6.27
CA ARG A 3 22.32 17.50 -6.91
C ARG A 3 20.85 17.80 -7.20
N THR A 4 20.52 19.06 -7.41
CA THR A 4 19.20 19.43 -7.94
C THR A 4 19.20 19.26 -9.47
N TYR A 5 18.24 18.51 -10.00
CA TYR A 5 18.04 18.30 -11.44
C TYR A 5 16.55 18.46 -11.78
N PHE A 6 16.24 19.45 -12.63
CA PHE A 6 14.85 19.91 -12.89
C PHE A 6 14.05 20.25 -11.63
N GLY A 7 14.68 20.94 -10.65
CA GLY A 7 14.00 21.40 -9.44
C GLY A 7 13.81 20.33 -8.35
N SER A 8 14.24 19.09 -8.58
CA SER A 8 14.13 17.98 -7.62
C SER A 8 15.50 17.40 -7.26
N PRO A 9 15.67 16.82 -6.06
CA PRO A 9 16.90 16.09 -5.72
C PRO A 9 17.13 14.90 -6.66
N ALA A 10 18.37 14.74 -7.11
CA ALA A 10 18.79 13.67 -7.99
C ALA A 10 20.23 13.23 -7.67
N ILE A 11 20.50 11.93 -7.75
CA ILE A 11 21.84 11.39 -7.67
C ILE A 11 22.44 11.38 -9.06
N VAL A 12 23.64 11.93 -9.20
CA VAL A 12 24.44 11.75 -10.41
C VAL A 12 25.29 10.49 -10.26
N SER A 13 25.18 9.56 -11.20
CA SER A 13 26.03 8.37 -11.27
C SER A 13 26.49 8.12 -12.70
N ARG A 14 27.57 7.35 -12.86
CA ARG A 14 27.96 6.81 -14.17
C ARG A 14 27.60 5.35 -14.25
N LYS A 15 26.96 4.94 -15.34
CA LYS A 15 26.64 3.53 -15.57
C LYS A 15 27.93 2.74 -15.83
N THR A 16 28.28 1.82 -14.95
CA THR A 16 29.47 0.97 -15.08
C THR A 16 29.17 -0.40 -15.69
N LYS A 17 27.98 -0.95 -15.43
CA LYS A 17 27.58 -2.30 -15.87
C LYS A 17 27.21 -2.33 -17.35
N MET A 18 27.95 -3.14 -18.12
CA MET A 18 27.68 -3.49 -19.53
C MET A 18 27.55 -2.29 -20.47
N ASP A 19 28.25 -1.19 -20.20
CA ASP A 19 28.19 0.02 -21.03
C ASP A 19 29.58 0.69 -21.15
N PRO A 20 30.26 0.56 -22.31
CA PRO A 20 31.60 1.11 -22.50
C PRO A 20 31.62 2.65 -22.54
N ALA A 21 30.49 3.30 -22.88
CA ALA A 21 30.40 4.76 -22.93
C ALA A 21 30.29 5.40 -21.54
N ARG A 22 29.99 4.59 -20.51
CA ARG A 22 29.82 5.01 -19.11
C ARG A 22 29.04 6.34 -18.95
N PRO A 23 27.84 6.45 -19.56
CA PRO A 23 27.10 7.69 -19.58
C PRO A 23 26.80 8.15 -18.15
N GLU A 24 26.83 9.46 -17.97
CA GLU A 24 26.32 10.10 -16.77
C GLU A 24 24.79 10.01 -16.77
N LEU A 25 24.23 9.55 -15.65
CA LEU A 25 22.81 9.37 -15.45
C LEU A 25 22.38 10.14 -14.20
N HIS A 26 21.17 10.68 -14.27
CA HIS A 26 20.51 11.34 -13.14
C HIS A 26 19.41 10.42 -12.62
N TRP A 27 19.44 10.15 -11.31
CA TRP A 27 18.46 9.34 -10.62
C TRP A 27 17.71 10.23 -9.64
N TRP A 28 16.50 10.66 -9.99
CA TRP A 28 15.65 11.40 -9.06
C TRP A 28 15.42 10.60 -7.78
N VAL A 29 15.55 11.29 -6.66
CA VAL A 29 15.36 10.72 -5.34
C VAL A 29 14.48 11.63 -4.50
N ILE A 30 13.76 11.02 -3.57
CA ILE A 30 13.03 11.77 -2.54
C ILE A 30 14.01 12.31 -1.49
N GLU A 31 13.58 13.34 -0.78
CA GLU A 31 14.40 14.04 0.23
C GLU A 31 14.98 13.10 1.30
N PRO A 32 14.24 12.13 1.89
CA PRO A 32 14.82 11.21 2.87
C PRO A 32 15.98 10.36 2.31
N VAL A 33 15.95 10.04 1.02
CA VAL A 33 17.04 9.29 0.37
C VAL A 33 18.26 10.20 0.16
N ALA A 34 18.05 11.48 -0.16
CA ALA A 34 19.14 12.45 -0.24
C ALA A 34 19.81 12.65 1.13
N GLU A 35 19.01 12.76 2.20
CA GLU A 35 19.48 12.85 3.58
C GLU A 35 20.28 11.60 3.98
N ALA A 36 19.74 10.40 3.75
CA ALA A 36 20.42 9.15 4.05
C ALA A 36 21.77 9.03 3.32
N LEU A 37 21.86 9.49 2.07
CA LEU A 37 23.12 9.51 1.33
C LEU A 37 24.12 10.51 1.89
N THR A 38 23.66 11.65 2.38
CA THR A 38 24.51 12.65 3.04
C THR A 38 25.11 12.05 4.32
N VAL A 39 24.28 11.39 5.13
CA VAL A 39 24.75 10.66 6.33
C VAL A 39 25.74 9.55 5.96
N LEU A 40 25.47 8.77 4.90
CA LEU A 40 26.39 7.73 4.44
C LEU A 40 27.71 8.29 3.89
N GLU A 41 27.70 9.47 3.26
CA GLU A 41 28.91 10.18 2.82
C GLU A 41 29.79 10.56 4.01
N GLU A 42 29.21 10.94 5.15
CA GLU A 42 29.95 11.24 6.39
C GLU A 42 30.46 9.98 7.11
N LEU A 43 29.69 8.88 7.06
CA LEU A 43 30.01 7.65 7.79
C LEU A 43 30.92 6.68 7.02
N SER A 44 30.93 6.73 5.69
CA SER A 44 31.70 5.78 4.88
C SER A 44 33.20 6.03 5.04
N TRP A 45 33.95 4.97 5.37
CA TRP A 45 35.41 5.01 5.35
C TRP A 45 35.99 4.90 3.94
N HIS A 46 35.18 4.55 2.94
CA HIS A 46 35.64 4.29 1.57
C HIS A 46 35.49 5.53 0.68
N SER A 47 36.55 5.92 -0.02
CA SER A 47 36.61 7.18 -0.79
C SER A 47 35.69 7.25 -2.01
N THR A 48 35.22 6.12 -2.53
CA THR A 48 34.39 6.05 -3.75
C THR A 48 33.08 5.28 -3.60
N HIS A 49 32.80 4.67 -2.44
CA HIS A 49 31.63 3.83 -2.22
C HIS A 49 30.91 4.22 -0.93
N LEU A 50 29.59 4.31 -0.98
CA LEU A 50 28.76 4.66 0.19
C LEU A 50 28.22 3.43 0.93
N PHE A 51 28.07 2.32 0.22
CA PHE A 51 27.59 1.05 0.78
C PHE A 51 28.77 0.09 0.88
N VAL A 52 29.47 0.16 2.01
CA VAL A 52 30.65 -0.65 2.32
C VAL A 52 30.47 -1.37 3.65
N ALA A 53 31.29 -2.37 3.91
CA ALA A 53 31.34 -3.02 5.22
C ALA A 53 31.58 -2.00 6.34
N LEU A 54 31.03 -2.25 7.54
CA LEU A 54 31.10 -1.35 8.71
C LEU A 54 32.53 -0.97 9.11
N ALA A 55 33.51 -1.84 8.84
CA ALA A 55 34.92 -1.57 9.09
C ALA A 55 35.76 -1.97 7.87
N PRO A 56 36.90 -1.30 7.62
CA PRO A 56 37.84 -1.72 6.60
C PRO A 56 38.34 -3.14 6.90
N PRO A 57 38.45 -4.01 5.88
CA PRO A 57 38.97 -5.36 6.07
C PRO A 57 40.38 -5.31 6.65
N THR A 58 40.63 -6.10 7.69
CA THR A 58 41.94 -6.20 8.36
C THR A 58 42.61 -7.52 7.97
N GLY A 59 43.84 -7.44 7.45
CA GLY A 59 44.66 -8.61 7.08
C GLY A 59 44.71 -8.94 5.57
N LYS A 60 45.37 -10.05 5.22
CA LYS A 60 45.58 -10.53 3.83
C LYS A 60 44.34 -11.17 3.19
N GLN A 61 43.14 -10.88 3.68
CA GLN A 61 41.94 -11.35 3.01
C GLN A 61 41.66 -10.41 1.84
N ASN A 62 41.97 -10.89 0.63
CA ASN A 62 41.69 -10.25 -0.65
C ASN A 62 40.17 -10.21 -0.94
N HIS A 63 39.36 -9.66 -0.03
CA HIS A 63 38.09 -9.09 -0.43
C HIS A 63 38.41 -7.75 -1.10
N THR A 64 38.92 -7.84 -2.33
CA THR A 64 39.40 -6.71 -3.12
C THR A 64 38.27 -5.78 -3.57
N GLU A 65 37.01 -6.17 -3.34
CA GLU A 65 35.85 -5.36 -3.65
C GLU A 65 35.19 -4.89 -2.34
N PRO A 66 35.10 -3.57 -2.11
CA PRO A 66 34.49 -2.98 -0.91
C PRO A 66 32.95 -3.13 -0.89
N GLU A 67 32.39 -3.88 -1.84
CA GLU A 67 30.96 -3.93 -2.13
C GLU A 67 30.24 -5.00 -1.29
N ILE A 68 29.04 -4.66 -0.83
CA ILE A 68 28.12 -5.62 -0.21
C ILE A 68 27.65 -6.60 -1.28
N GLN A 69 28.15 -7.83 -1.24
CA GLN A 69 27.69 -8.91 -2.13
C GLN A 69 26.39 -9.49 -1.60
N SER A 70 25.25 -8.89 -2.01
CA SER A 70 23.94 -9.20 -1.44
C SER A 70 23.59 -10.70 -1.50
N GLU A 71 24.03 -11.42 -2.53
CA GLU A 71 23.79 -12.87 -2.65
C GLU A 71 24.50 -13.66 -1.55
N ALA A 72 25.79 -13.38 -1.33
CA ALA A 72 26.59 -14.06 -0.32
C ALA A 72 26.09 -13.74 1.09
N GLU A 73 25.69 -12.49 1.34
CA GLU A 73 25.12 -12.06 2.62
C GLU A 73 23.79 -12.74 2.92
N ILE A 74 22.90 -12.88 1.92
CA ILE A 74 21.64 -13.62 2.06
C ILE A 74 21.91 -15.09 2.37
N ASP A 75 22.80 -15.74 1.62
CA ASP A 75 23.14 -17.14 1.82
C ASP A 75 23.79 -17.34 3.21
N PHE A 76 24.65 -16.43 3.65
CA PHE A 76 25.24 -16.42 4.99
C PHE A 76 24.18 -16.27 6.09
N PHE A 77 23.24 -15.33 5.94
CA PHE A 77 22.14 -15.13 6.89
C PHE A 77 21.26 -16.38 7.03
N ILE A 78 20.83 -16.98 5.91
CA ILE A 78 20.00 -18.19 5.90
C ILE A 78 20.72 -19.33 6.63
N ASN A 79 22.01 -19.54 6.34
CA ASN A 79 22.81 -20.55 7.01
C ASN A 79 22.93 -20.28 8.53
N GLY A 80 23.13 -19.02 8.92
CA GLY A 80 23.18 -18.60 10.32
C GLY A 80 21.88 -18.92 11.06
N VAL A 81 20.74 -18.49 10.52
CA VAL A 81 19.40 -18.77 11.09
C VAL A 81 19.17 -20.26 11.23
N ASN A 82 19.45 -21.03 10.17
CA ASN A 82 19.23 -22.48 10.16
C ASN A 82 20.12 -23.24 11.16
N THR A 83 21.29 -22.71 11.46
CA THR A 83 22.20 -23.28 12.48
C THR A 83 21.64 -23.11 13.90
N ILE A 84 21.01 -21.96 14.18
CA ILE A 84 20.48 -21.66 15.53
C ILE A 84 18.98 -21.91 15.70
N ALA A 85 18.27 -22.30 14.63
CA ALA A 85 16.81 -22.44 14.61
C ALA A 85 16.25 -23.31 15.76
N HIS A 86 16.86 -24.48 15.99
CA HIS A 86 16.46 -25.39 17.08
C HIS A 86 16.62 -24.75 18.47
N GLN A 87 17.65 -23.94 18.68
CA GLN A 87 17.89 -23.27 19.97
C GLN A 87 16.88 -22.14 20.22
N ARG A 88 16.28 -21.59 19.15
CA ARG A 88 15.32 -20.48 19.20
C ARG A 88 13.87 -20.93 19.06
N GLY A 89 13.60 -22.23 18.92
CA GLY A 89 12.26 -22.77 18.67
C GLY A 89 11.69 -22.35 17.31
N LEU A 90 12.52 -21.92 16.37
CA LEU A 90 12.11 -21.52 15.02
C LEU A 90 12.19 -22.71 14.07
N ALA A 91 11.27 -22.76 13.10
CA ALA A 91 11.40 -23.66 11.96
C ALA A 91 12.61 -23.25 11.10
N LYS A 92 13.26 -24.22 10.47
CA LYS A 92 14.33 -23.94 9.51
C LYS A 92 13.75 -23.29 8.26
N ILE A 93 14.46 -22.32 7.72
CA ILE A 93 14.22 -21.77 6.39
C ILE A 93 14.50 -22.89 5.38
N PRO A 94 13.53 -23.25 4.52
CA PRO A 94 13.70 -24.31 3.55
C PRO A 94 14.78 -23.97 2.50
N PRO A 95 15.43 -24.97 1.90
CA PRO A 95 16.41 -24.75 0.85
C PRO A 95 15.70 -24.22 -0.41
N SER A 96 15.78 -22.91 -0.64
CA SER A 96 15.20 -22.25 -1.80
C SER A 96 16.14 -21.16 -2.33
N HIS A 97 16.01 -20.82 -3.61
CA HIS A 97 16.76 -19.73 -4.19
C HIS A 97 16.14 -18.40 -3.76
N VAL A 98 16.88 -17.60 -2.98
CA VAL A 98 16.42 -16.32 -2.44
C VAL A 98 17.41 -15.22 -2.83
N ARG A 99 16.92 -14.14 -3.44
CA ARG A 99 17.74 -13.01 -3.92
C ARG A 99 17.08 -11.66 -3.66
N SER A 100 17.85 -10.58 -3.60
CA SER A 100 17.37 -9.22 -3.24
C SER A 100 16.14 -8.75 -4.01
N HIS A 101 16.07 -9.07 -5.30
CA HIS A 101 14.94 -8.67 -6.14
C HIS A 101 13.63 -9.40 -5.76
N MET A 102 13.72 -10.62 -5.20
CA MET A 102 12.56 -11.37 -4.71
C MET A 102 12.01 -10.72 -3.45
N PHE A 103 12.85 -10.33 -2.48
CA PHE A 103 12.39 -9.57 -1.30
C PHE A 103 11.70 -8.26 -1.69
N ARG A 104 12.27 -7.52 -2.66
CA ARG A 104 11.66 -6.30 -3.19
C ARG A 104 10.29 -6.57 -3.81
N LYS A 105 10.15 -7.65 -4.58
CA LYS A 105 8.88 -8.09 -5.18
C LYS A 105 7.85 -8.49 -4.11
N THR A 106 8.23 -9.33 -3.15
CA THR A 106 7.36 -9.76 -2.04
C THR A 106 6.89 -8.57 -1.20
N MET A 107 7.80 -7.66 -0.82
CA MET A 107 7.42 -6.42 -0.11
C MET A 107 6.42 -5.59 -0.93
N SER A 108 6.60 -5.54 -2.26
CA SER A 108 5.70 -4.78 -3.13
C SER A 108 4.31 -5.42 -3.27
N GLN A 109 4.25 -6.75 -3.27
CA GLN A 109 2.99 -7.49 -3.24
C GLN A 109 2.27 -7.28 -1.90
N LEU A 110 3.00 -7.38 -0.78
CA LEU A 110 2.47 -7.17 0.58
C LEU A 110 1.91 -5.77 0.76
N ALA A 111 2.74 -4.75 0.54
CA ALA A 111 2.31 -3.38 0.72
C ALA A 111 1.31 -2.94 -0.36
N GLY A 112 1.20 -3.64 -1.50
CA GLY A 112 0.31 -3.34 -2.63
C GLY A 112 -1.18 -3.28 -2.31
N ARG A 113 -1.62 -3.88 -1.20
CA ARG A 113 -3.03 -3.85 -0.77
C ARG A 113 -3.26 -3.13 0.56
N GLU A 114 -2.25 -2.43 1.07
CA GLU A 114 -2.47 -1.41 2.09
C GLU A 114 -3.12 -0.16 1.48
N PRO A 115 -3.82 0.64 2.29
CA PRO A 115 -4.30 1.95 1.86
C PRO A 115 -3.18 2.80 1.25
N ASP A 116 -3.45 3.43 0.10
CA ASP A 116 -2.50 4.25 -0.66
C ASP A 116 -1.18 3.55 -1.02
N SER A 117 -1.20 2.22 -1.07
CA SER A 117 -0.08 1.37 -1.45
C SER A 117 0.63 1.83 -2.71
N GLU A 118 -0.13 2.30 -3.69
CA GLU A 118 0.42 2.77 -4.95
C GLU A 118 1.36 3.96 -4.73
N ILE A 119 1.00 4.89 -3.83
CA ILE A 119 1.80 6.05 -3.44
C ILE A 119 3.00 5.59 -2.62
N ALA A 120 2.75 4.82 -1.57
CA ALA A 120 3.78 4.31 -0.67
C ALA A 120 4.84 3.50 -1.42
N LEU A 121 4.43 2.54 -2.26
CA LEU A 121 5.33 1.77 -3.11
C LEU A 121 5.97 2.62 -4.19
N GLY A 122 5.27 3.62 -4.73
CA GLY A 122 5.84 4.55 -5.69
C GLY A 122 7.03 5.32 -5.09
N LEU A 123 6.92 5.74 -3.83
CA LEU A 123 7.99 6.39 -3.07
C LEU A 123 9.09 5.38 -2.72
N GLN A 124 8.73 4.26 -2.09
CA GLN A 124 9.67 3.24 -1.59
C GLN A 124 10.50 2.60 -2.71
N LEU A 125 9.87 2.29 -3.84
CA LEU A 125 10.53 1.67 -4.99
C LEU A 125 11.19 2.71 -5.92
N LYS A 126 11.10 4.00 -5.58
CA LYS A 126 11.60 5.14 -6.37
C LYS A 126 10.97 5.22 -7.77
N HIS A 127 9.71 4.80 -7.90
CA HIS A 127 8.91 5.04 -9.10
C HIS A 127 8.30 6.47 -9.13
N ALA A 128 8.58 7.29 -8.12
CA ALA A 128 8.11 8.68 -7.98
C ALA A 128 8.33 9.55 -9.23
N ALA A 129 9.50 9.44 -9.89
CA ALA A 129 9.78 10.21 -11.11
C ALA A 129 8.88 9.84 -12.30
N ARG A 130 8.38 8.60 -12.35
CA ARG A 130 7.42 8.16 -13.37
C ARG A 130 5.99 8.56 -13.03
N ARG A 131 5.63 8.84 -11.78
CA ARG A 131 4.28 9.34 -11.45
C ARG A 131 4.01 10.73 -12.05
N ALA A 132 5.05 11.53 -12.25
CA ALA A 132 4.95 12.81 -12.96
C ALA A 132 4.66 12.66 -14.46
N PHE A 133 4.86 11.48 -15.08
CA PHE A 133 4.73 11.27 -16.53
C PHE A 133 4.00 9.99 -16.99
N ALA A 134 3.73 9.01 -16.12
CA ALA A 134 3.09 7.72 -16.44
C ALA A 134 2.67 6.93 -15.18
N ASN A 135 1.35 6.78 -14.98
CA ASN A 135 0.69 5.91 -13.98
C ASN A 135 0.92 4.38 -14.19
N ARG A 136 2.05 3.96 -14.77
CA ARG A 136 2.14 2.65 -15.44
C ARG A 136 2.90 1.52 -14.72
N THR A 137 3.66 1.77 -13.65
CA THR A 137 4.66 0.75 -13.21
C THR A 137 4.56 0.21 -11.80
N THR A 138 3.99 0.94 -10.84
CA THR A 138 3.95 0.44 -9.45
C THR A 138 2.91 -0.66 -9.25
N GLN A 139 1.70 -0.50 -9.82
CA GLN A 139 0.65 -1.51 -9.69
C GLN A 139 1.04 -2.85 -10.36
N ALA A 140 1.59 -2.81 -11.58
CA ALA A 140 2.10 -4.00 -12.27
C ALA A 140 3.22 -4.71 -11.48
N TYR A 141 4.02 -3.96 -10.71
CA TYR A 141 5.05 -4.54 -9.86
C TYR A 141 4.48 -5.15 -8.57
N ALA A 142 3.33 -4.69 -8.10
CA ALA A 142 2.57 -5.31 -7.01
C ALA A 142 1.71 -6.51 -7.46
N GLN A 143 1.50 -6.70 -8.78
CA GLN A 143 0.76 -7.86 -9.30
C GLN A 143 1.44 -9.19 -8.90
N MET A 144 0.63 -10.16 -8.48
CA MET A 144 1.10 -11.46 -8.02
C MET A 144 1.46 -12.38 -9.19
N ASP A 145 2.43 -13.27 -8.97
CA ASP A 145 2.61 -14.41 -9.87
C ASP A 145 1.68 -15.56 -9.43
N SER A 146 1.43 -16.51 -10.34
CA SER A 146 0.51 -17.61 -10.10
C SER A 146 0.98 -18.60 -9.03
N SER A 147 2.28 -18.65 -8.72
CA SER A 147 2.85 -19.54 -7.71
C SER A 147 2.67 -19.03 -6.28
N TRP A 148 2.47 -17.73 -6.13
CA TRP A 148 2.23 -17.05 -4.86
C TRP A 148 0.79 -16.60 -4.65
N ALA A 149 -0.01 -16.57 -5.72
CA ALA A 149 -1.39 -16.11 -5.69
C ALA A 149 -2.20 -16.78 -4.57
N LYS A 150 -2.13 -18.11 -4.43
CA LYS A 150 -2.98 -18.84 -3.48
C LYS A 150 -2.62 -18.58 -2.01
N GLU A 151 -1.33 -18.63 -1.67
CA GLU A 151 -0.81 -18.45 -0.32
C GLU A 151 -0.96 -16.99 0.14
N PHE A 152 -0.67 -16.03 -0.74
CA PHE A 152 -0.86 -14.62 -0.40
C PHE A 152 -2.32 -14.18 -0.48
N ASP A 153 -3.15 -14.68 -1.41
CA ASP A 153 -4.58 -14.35 -1.42
C ASP A 153 -5.23 -14.75 -0.09
N THR A 154 -4.85 -15.90 0.49
CA THR A 154 -5.38 -16.35 1.78
C THR A 154 -4.97 -15.42 2.94
N GLU A 155 -3.66 -15.18 3.13
CA GLU A 155 -3.17 -14.31 4.22
C GLU A 155 -3.60 -12.84 4.06
N LEU A 156 -3.75 -12.38 2.81
CA LEU A 156 -4.12 -11.01 2.48
C LEU A 156 -5.63 -10.77 2.58
N GLN A 157 -6.45 -11.74 2.17
CA GLN A 157 -7.88 -11.73 2.46
C GLN A 157 -8.12 -11.78 3.97
N GLN A 158 -7.33 -12.55 4.73
CA GLN A 158 -7.39 -12.56 6.19
C GLN A 158 -6.99 -11.21 6.80
N ALA A 159 -5.93 -10.55 6.32
CA ALA A 159 -5.53 -9.23 6.81
C ALA A 159 -6.58 -8.13 6.50
N ALA A 160 -7.22 -8.18 5.33
CA ALA A 160 -8.33 -7.29 5.01
C ALA A 160 -9.57 -7.59 5.88
N ALA A 161 -9.90 -8.87 6.05
CA ALA A 161 -10.98 -9.35 6.88
C ALA A 161 -10.81 -8.95 8.36
N ARG A 162 -9.58 -8.95 8.89
CA ARG A 162 -9.28 -8.40 10.23
C ARG A 162 -9.79 -6.99 10.42
N LYS A 163 -9.60 -6.12 9.42
CA LYS A 163 -10.09 -4.73 9.49
C LYS A 163 -11.62 -4.65 9.39
N LEU A 164 -12.30 -5.73 8.98
CA LEU A 164 -13.76 -5.84 8.96
C LEU A 164 -14.35 -6.46 10.23
N VAL A 165 -13.56 -7.14 11.06
CA VAL A 165 -14.06 -7.79 12.29
C VAL A 165 -14.76 -6.77 13.21
N ASP A 166 -14.19 -5.57 13.38
CA ASP A 166 -14.83 -4.53 14.20
C ASP A 166 -16.13 -4.01 13.57
N LEU A 167 -16.22 -3.97 12.23
CA LEU A 167 -17.46 -3.63 11.53
C LEU A 167 -18.51 -4.75 11.69
N LEU A 168 -18.10 -6.01 11.66
CA LEU A 168 -18.97 -7.16 11.93
C LEU A 168 -19.52 -7.10 13.36
N ARG A 169 -18.68 -6.79 14.35
CA ARG A 169 -19.07 -6.61 15.75
C ARG A 169 -20.07 -5.47 15.93
N GLY A 170 -19.79 -4.30 15.35
CA GLY A 170 -20.73 -3.17 15.39
C GLY A 170 -22.06 -3.51 14.70
N ARG A 171 -22.00 -4.17 13.53
CA ARG A 171 -23.20 -4.58 12.79
C ARG A 171 -24.07 -5.57 13.58
N ARG A 172 -23.46 -6.52 14.29
CA ARG A 172 -24.18 -7.44 15.21
C ARG A 172 -24.93 -6.71 16.34
N GLN A 173 -24.43 -5.55 16.76
CA GLN A 173 -25.08 -4.71 17.77
C GLN A 173 -26.20 -3.82 17.19
N GLY A 174 -26.46 -3.92 15.89
CA GLY A 174 -27.46 -3.12 15.19
C GLY A 174 -26.94 -1.80 14.66
N GLU A 175 -25.63 -1.55 14.73
CA GLU A 175 -25.05 -0.31 14.22
C GLU A 175 -25.10 -0.26 12.69
N ARG A 176 -25.28 0.96 12.17
CA ARG A 176 -24.82 1.29 10.82
C ARG A 176 -23.32 1.51 10.95
N VAL A 177 -22.54 0.71 10.21
CA VAL A 177 -21.06 0.67 10.30
C VAL A 177 -20.35 1.24 9.05
N ALA A 178 -21.15 1.73 8.10
CA ALA A 178 -20.66 2.46 6.94
C ALA A 178 -21.73 3.37 6.35
N VAL A 179 -21.29 4.39 5.62
CA VAL A 179 -22.05 5.29 4.76
C VAL A 179 -21.48 5.34 3.34
N GLY A 180 -22.15 6.09 2.48
CA GLY A 180 -21.80 6.22 1.06
C GLY A 180 -22.58 5.27 0.15
N PRO A 181 -22.38 5.38 -1.18
CA PRO A 181 -23.20 4.66 -2.16
C PRO A 181 -23.13 3.14 -2.06
N GLY A 182 -22.00 2.58 -1.63
CA GLY A 182 -21.80 1.13 -1.46
C GLY A 182 -22.19 0.59 -0.08
N ALA A 183 -22.60 1.43 0.87
CA ALA A 183 -22.80 1.03 2.26
C ALA A 183 -23.81 -0.11 2.44
N ALA A 184 -24.91 -0.05 1.69
CA ALA A 184 -25.93 -1.11 1.74
C ALA A 184 -25.34 -2.48 1.38
N ARG A 185 -24.49 -2.55 0.36
CA ARG A 185 -23.86 -3.80 -0.07
C ARG A 185 -22.89 -4.34 0.99
N LEU A 186 -22.18 -3.46 1.69
CA LEU A 186 -21.33 -3.87 2.81
C LEU A 186 -22.17 -4.41 3.97
N HIS A 187 -23.26 -3.71 4.32
CA HIS A 187 -24.18 -4.14 5.38
C HIS A 187 -24.82 -5.50 5.05
N ASP A 188 -25.29 -5.69 3.82
CA ASP A 188 -25.89 -6.95 3.36
C ASP A 188 -24.89 -8.12 3.45
N GLY A 189 -23.63 -7.89 3.06
CA GLY A 189 -22.57 -8.89 3.19
C GLY A 189 -22.27 -9.22 4.66
N LEU A 190 -22.17 -8.21 5.53
CA LEU A 190 -21.97 -8.42 6.96
C LEU A 190 -23.15 -9.18 7.59
N ASP A 191 -24.39 -8.83 7.22
CA ASP A 191 -25.59 -9.53 7.68
C ASP A 191 -25.62 -10.99 7.25
N LYS A 192 -25.13 -11.29 6.04
CA LYS A 192 -24.98 -12.67 5.56
C LYS A 192 -23.95 -13.45 6.35
N VAL A 193 -22.82 -12.85 6.73
CA VAL A 193 -21.83 -13.47 7.62
C VAL A 193 -22.43 -13.72 9.01
N ILE A 194 -23.15 -12.75 9.56
CA ILE A 194 -23.85 -12.87 10.85
C ILE A 194 -24.84 -14.05 10.80
N ALA A 195 -25.69 -14.10 9.77
CA ALA A 195 -26.66 -15.17 9.59
C ALA A 195 -26.00 -16.55 9.40
N THR A 196 -24.87 -16.61 8.69
CA THR A 196 -24.09 -17.86 8.51
C THR A 196 -23.63 -18.41 9.86
N ILE A 197 -23.03 -17.55 10.68
CA ILE A 197 -22.60 -17.91 12.02
C ILE A 197 -23.82 -18.33 12.86
N ASP A 198 -24.87 -17.50 12.91
CA ASP A 198 -26.03 -17.71 13.79
C ASP A 198 -26.85 -18.96 13.43
N ASN A 199 -26.76 -19.45 12.19
CA ASN A 199 -27.46 -20.66 11.76
C ASN A 199 -26.65 -21.95 12.00
N ASP A 200 -25.33 -21.87 12.20
CA ASP A 200 -24.48 -23.04 12.45
C ASP A 200 -24.09 -23.14 13.95
N PRO A 201 -24.55 -24.17 14.69
CA PRO A 201 -24.20 -24.36 16.09
C PRO A 201 -22.69 -24.53 16.35
N GLN A 202 -21.94 -25.08 15.39
CA GLN A 202 -20.49 -25.26 15.51
C GLN A 202 -19.77 -23.91 15.37
N LEU A 203 -20.15 -23.10 14.38
CA LEU A 203 -19.59 -21.76 14.20
C LEU A 203 -19.97 -20.84 15.35
N ARG A 204 -21.21 -20.91 15.86
CA ARG A 204 -21.63 -20.18 17.08
C ARG A 204 -20.75 -20.50 18.29
N ALA A 205 -20.40 -21.77 18.49
CA ALA A 205 -19.51 -22.16 19.58
C ALA A 205 -18.07 -21.64 19.42
N GLN A 206 -17.69 -21.27 18.19
CA GLN A 206 -16.38 -20.74 17.82
C GLN A 206 -16.37 -19.23 17.58
N ILE A 207 -17.46 -18.50 17.89
CA ILE A 207 -17.56 -17.04 17.71
C ILE A 207 -16.42 -16.26 18.40
N ALA A 208 -15.89 -16.78 19.50
CA ALA A 208 -14.77 -16.15 20.20
C ALA A 208 -13.41 -16.33 19.48
N ASP A 209 -13.36 -17.16 18.44
CA ASP A 209 -12.19 -17.34 17.59
C ASP A 209 -12.25 -16.36 16.41
N GLU A 210 -11.50 -15.27 16.55
CA GLU A 210 -11.38 -14.22 15.53
C GLU A 210 -10.92 -14.76 14.17
N ARG A 211 -10.18 -15.88 14.12
CA ARG A 211 -9.77 -16.49 12.84
C ARG A 211 -10.94 -17.06 12.05
N VAL A 212 -11.99 -17.53 12.73
CA VAL A 212 -13.20 -18.03 12.09
C VAL A 212 -13.98 -16.87 11.48
N GLU A 213 -14.07 -15.74 12.19
CA GLU A 213 -14.69 -14.51 11.67
C GLU A 213 -13.90 -13.98 10.47
N GLU A 214 -12.57 -13.91 10.57
CA GLU A 214 -11.68 -13.50 9.46
C GLU A 214 -11.91 -14.36 8.21
N ALA A 215 -12.01 -15.68 8.36
CA ALA A 215 -12.20 -16.59 7.23
C ALA A 215 -13.57 -16.39 6.54
N LEU A 216 -14.64 -16.20 7.30
CA LEU A 216 -15.97 -15.94 6.75
C LEU A 216 -16.06 -14.58 6.07
N LEU A 217 -15.42 -13.56 6.64
CA LEU A 217 -15.33 -12.23 6.04
C LEU A 217 -14.49 -12.23 4.76
N ALA A 218 -13.39 -12.99 4.74
CA ALA A 218 -12.57 -13.17 3.54
C ALA A 218 -13.35 -13.80 2.37
N ASP A 219 -14.19 -14.81 2.66
CA ASP A 219 -15.04 -15.47 1.67
C ASP A 219 -16.17 -14.55 1.16
N GLU A 220 -16.77 -13.75 2.04
CA GLU A 220 -17.84 -12.83 1.66
C GLU A 220 -17.33 -11.62 0.84
N PHE A 221 -16.12 -11.15 1.14
CA PHE A 221 -15.56 -9.92 0.58
C PHE A 221 -14.28 -10.13 -0.25
N PRO A 222 -14.27 -11.02 -1.26
CA PRO A 222 -13.05 -11.41 -1.96
C PRO A 222 -12.46 -10.27 -2.81
N ASN A 223 -13.31 -9.31 -3.23
CA ASN A 223 -12.92 -8.13 -4.03
C ASN A 223 -12.99 -6.83 -3.21
N LEU A 224 -12.91 -6.91 -1.89
CA LEU A 224 -12.79 -5.70 -1.07
C LEU A 224 -11.35 -5.18 -1.08
N HIS A 225 -11.20 -3.92 -1.42
CA HIS A 225 -9.96 -3.19 -1.35
C HIS A 225 -10.05 -2.10 -0.28
N LEU A 226 -9.09 -2.11 0.63
CA LEU A 226 -9.01 -1.11 1.69
C LEU A 226 -8.30 0.14 1.17
N GLY A 227 -8.92 1.30 1.35
CA GLY A 227 -8.33 2.61 1.07
C GLY A 227 -8.43 3.54 2.28
N THR A 228 -7.70 4.66 2.23
CA THR A 228 -7.55 5.60 3.34
C THR A 228 -8.76 6.49 3.52
N VAL A 229 -9.38 6.89 2.41
CA VAL A 229 -10.58 7.74 2.39
C VAL A 229 -11.86 6.95 2.17
N ASN A 230 -11.76 5.73 1.63
CA ASN A 230 -12.87 4.80 1.47
C ASN A 230 -12.37 3.36 1.28
N HIS A 231 -13.21 2.38 1.57
CA HIS A 231 -13.03 1.02 1.07
C HIS A 231 -13.79 0.84 -0.26
N CYS A 232 -13.31 -0.04 -1.12
CA CYS A 232 -13.87 -0.31 -2.44
C CYS A 232 -14.29 -1.77 -2.54
N MET A 233 -15.59 -2.02 -2.66
CA MET A 233 -16.15 -3.36 -2.85
C MET A 233 -16.13 -3.78 -4.33
N PHE A 234 -15.00 -3.58 -4.99
CA PHE A 234 -14.85 -3.50 -6.45
C PHE A 234 -15.78 -4.42 -7.26
N ASP A 235 -16.61 -3.79 -8.08
CA ASP A 235 -17.40 -4.41 -9.14
C ASP A 235 -17.18 -3.58 -10.41
N ALA A 236 -16.42 -4.12 -11.36
CA ALA A 236 -15.90 -3.37 -12.51
C ALA A 236 -16.93 -2.51 -13.27
N PRO A 237 -18.18 -2.97 -13.54
CA PRO A 237 -19.20 -2.16 -14.20
C PRO A 237 -19.78 -1.03 -13.34
N GLN A 238 -19.52 -1.03 -12.04
CA GLN A 238 -20.01 -0.05 -11.07
C GLN A 238 -18.94 0.94 -10.61
N ALA A 239 -17.66 0.61 -10.82
CA ALA A 239 -16.52 1.42 -10.45
C ALA A 239 -16.32 2.62 -11.39
N GLU A 240 -16.69 3.83 -10.93
CA GLU A 240 -16.47 5.10 -11.69
C GLU A 240 -15.01 5.30 -12.12
N CYS A 241 -14.05 4.80 -11.32
CA CYS A 241 -12.63 4.89 -11.64
C CYS A 241 -12.23 4.12 -12.92
N GLN A 242 -13.13 3.32 -13.51
CA GLN A 242 -12.90 2.57 -14.75
C GLN A 242 -13.31 3.35 -16.00
N ASP A 243 -14.17 4.37 -15.88
CA ASP A 243 -14.81 5.02 -17.02
C ASP A 243 -13.81 5.73 -17.95
N GLU A 244 -12.77 6.31 -17.36
CA GLU A 244 -11.71 7.04 -18.08
C GLU A 244 -10.50 6.16 -18.42
N LEU A 245 -10.51 4.88 -18.05
CA LEU A 245 -9.39 3.98 -18.36
C LEU A 245 -9.42 3.56 -19.84
N PRO A 246 -8.24 3.34 -20.45
CA PRO A 246 -8.12 2.63 -21.72
C PRO A 246 -8.81 1.26 -21.65
N GLU A 247 -9.42 0.83 -22.75
CA GLU A 247 -10.22 -0.41 -22.82
C GLU A 247 -9.44 -1.66 -22.37
N ASP A 248 -8.14 -1.73 -22.71
CA ASP A 248 -7.24 -2.82 -22.33
C ASP A 248 -6.89 -2.87 -20.83
N GLN A 249 -7.30 -1.87 -20.06
CA GLN A 249 -7.01 -1.72 -18.64
C GLN A 249 -8.26 -1.77 -17.75
N ARG A 250 -9.46 -1.77 -18.35
CA ARG A 250 -10.72 -1.81 -17.59
C ARG A 250 -10.94 -3.18 -16.95
N GLY A 251 -11.50 -3.17 -15.74
CA GLY A 251 -11.95 -4.36 -15.02
C GLY A 251 -10.87 -5.19 -14.36
N LEU A 252 -9.60 -4.80 -14.46
CA LEU A 252 -8.49 -5.55 -13.86
C LEU A 252 -8.35 -5.31 -12.35
N ALA A 253 -8.49 -4.05 -11.91
CA ALA A 253 -8.39 -3.64 -10.51
C ALA A 253 -8.99 -2.23 -10.33
N PRO A 254 -9.44 -1.86 -9.11
CA PRO A 254 -9.87 -0.49 -8.84
C PRO A 254 -8.68 0.46 -8.85
N LEU A 255 -8.89 1.67 -9.38
CA LEU A 255 -7.96 2.78 -9.24
C LEU A 255 -8.45 3.69 -8.09
N ILE A 256 -8.18 3.26 -6.85
CA ILE A 256 -8.68 3.94 -5.63
C ILE A 256 -8.28 5.42 -5.60
N GLY A 257 -7.07 5.76 -6.05
CA GLY A 257 -6.60 7.15 -6.12
C GLY A 257 -7.34 8.03 -7.13
N ALA A 258 -8.12 7.45 -8.05
CA ALA A 258 -9.01 8.16 -8.97
C ALA A 258 -10.49 7.95 -8.62
N CYS A 259 -10.78 7.31 -7.49
CA CYS A 259 -12.16 7.08 -7.05
C CYS A 259 -12.82 8.42 -6.71
N GLN A 260 -14.14 8.43 -6.83
CA GLN A 260 -15.01 9.53 -6.39
C GLN A 260 -15.90 9.01 -5.25
N PRO A 261 -15.43 8.99 -3.99
CA PRO A 261 -16.10 8.22 -2.93
C PRO A 261 -17.55 8.63 -2.64
N ALA A 262 -17.87 9.92 -2.85
CA ALA A 262 -19.21 10.45 -2.64
C ALA A 262 -20.25 10.01 -3.69
N ARG A 263 -19.80 9.39 -4.79
CA ARG A 263 -20.63 9.07 -5.97
C ARG A 263 -20.49 7.61 -6.41
N CYS A 264 -19.28 7.06 -6.33
CA CYS A 264 -18.97 5.72 -6.79
C CYS A 264 -19.72 4.65 -5.98
N ARG A 265 -20.49 3.82 -6.69
CA ARG A 265 -21.32 2.74 -6.12
C ARG A 265 -20.52 1.67 -5.37
N ASP A 266 -19.24 1.52 -5.67
CA ASP A 266 -18.36 0.59 -4.96
C ASP A 266 -17.76 1.17 -3.68
N SER A 267 -17.97 2.47 -3.43
CA SER A 267 -17.34 3.18 -2.33
C SER A 267 -18.13 3.01 -1.03
N THR A 268 -17.44 2.56 0.01
CA THR A 268 -17.96 2.42 1.37
C THR A 268 -17.07 3.20 2.32
N ILE A 269 -17.68 3.97 3.22
CA ILE A 269 -16.96 4.88 4.11
C ILE A 269 -17.36 4.53 5.54
N THR A 270 -16.41 4.08 6.34
CA THR A 270 -16.60 3.72 7.75
C THR A 270 -16.17 4.88 8.66
N ARG A 271 -16.51 4.79 9.96
CA ARG A 271 -16.06 5.75 10.98
C ARG A 271 -14.52 5.89 11.03
N ALA A 272 -13.77 4.87 10.66
CA ALA A 272 -12.30 4.93 10.62
C ALA A 272 -11.79 5.97 9.61
N HIS A 273 -12.58 6.34 8.60
CA HIS A 273 -12.22 7.36 7.62
C HIS A 273 -12.58 8.79 8.07
N ALA A 274 -13.40 8.95 9.12
CA ALA A 274 -13.94 10.25 9.52
C ALA A 274 -12.87 11.34 9.73
N PRO A 275 -11.69 11.07 10.34
CA PRO A 275 -10.65 12.08 10.50
C PRO A 275 -10.15 12.67 9.17
N TYR A 276 -10.08 11.86 8.10
CA TYR A 276 -9.62 12.32 6.79
C TYR A 276 -10.66 13.21 6.11
N TRP A 277 -11.94 12.85 6.19
CA TRP A 277 -13.03 13.64 5.62
C TRP A 277 -13.23 14.96 6.36
N ALA A 278 -13.11 14.96 7.69
CA ALA A 278 -13.16 16.19 8.48
C ALA A 278 -12.01 17.15 8.12
N ALA A 279 -10.78 16.63 8.01
CA ALA A 279 -9.62 17.43 7.60
C ALA A 279 -9.80 18.02 6.19
N GLU A 280 -10.32 17.24 5.24
CA GLU A 280 -10.58 17.73 3.89
C GLU A 280 -11.70 18.79 3.86
N GLU A 281 -12.75 18.64 4.67
CA GLU A 281 -13.80 19.64 4.80
C GLU A 281 -13.26 20.97 5.31
N ASP A 282 -12.41 20.93 6.35
CA ASP A 282 -11.76 22.09 6.93
C ASP A 282 -10.88 22.81 5.90
N ASP A 283 -10.04 22.06 5.18
CA ASP A 283 -9.15 22.59 4.14
C ASP A 283 -9.93 23.23 2.98
N LEU A 284 -10.97 22.57 2.48
CA LEU A 284 -11.81 23.11 1.41
C LEU A 284 -12.64 24.31 1.87
N THR A 285 -13.11 24.29 3.11
CA THR A 285 -13.83 25.43 3.72
C THR A 285 -12.92 26.63 3.84
N ALA A 286 -11.66 26.46 4.25
CA ALA A 286 -10.66 27.51 4.28
C ALA A 286 -10.35 28.02 2.86
N LEU A 287 -10.10 27.10 1.91
CA LEU A 287 -9.76 27.43 0.54
C LEU A 287 -10.89 28.18 -0.18
N SER A 288 -12.15 27.82 0.05
CA SER A 288 -13.32 28.48 -0.56
C SER A 288 -13.41 29.99 -0.25
N LYS A 289 -12.80 30.42 0.87
CA LYS A 289 -12.76 31.82 1.32
C LYS A 289 -11.59 32.60 0.71
N ASP A 290 -10.65 31.96 0.00
CA ASP A 290 -9.50 32.65 -0.59
C ASP A 290 -9.96 33.57 -1.75
N PRO A 291 -9.73 34.90 -1.66
CA PRO A 291 -10.11 35.83 -2.73
C PRO A 291 -9.28 35.66 -4.01
N ARG A 292 -8.14 34.97 -3.96
CA ARG A 292 -7.21 34.79 -5.09
C ARG A 292 -7.61 33.64 -6.02
N LEU A 293 -8.61 32.84 -5.65
CA LEU A 293 -9.10 31.76 -6.51
C LEU A 293 -9.76 32.32 -7.77
N SER A 294 -9.30 31.83 -8.93
CA SER A 294 -9.96 32.07 -10.20
C SER A 294 -11.38 31.50 -10.18
N PRO A 295 -12.32 32.04 -10.99
CA PRO A 295 -13.70 31.54 -11.00
C PRO A 295 -13.83 30.02 -11.27
N PRO A 296 -13.09 29.41 -12.21
CA PRO A 296 -13.16 27.95 -12.43
C PRO A 296 -12.67 27.14 -11.23
N ASN A 297 -11.59 27.59 -10.58
CA ASN A 297 -11.05 26.89 -9.40
C ASN A 297 -11.99 27.03 -8.20
N ARG A 298 -12.63 28.17 -8.05
CA ARG A 298 -13.64 28.40 -6.99
C ARG A 298 -14.84 27.47 -7.17
N GLU A 299 -15.34 27.32 -8.40
CA GLU A 299 -16.41 26.38 -8.71
C GLU A 299 -16.01 24.93 -8.38
N ALA A 300 -14.81 24.50 -8.80
CA ALA A 300 -14.30 23.17 -8.49
C ALA A 300 -14.19 22.91 -6.97
N VAL A 301 -13.74 23.91 -6.19
CA VAL A 301 -13.70 23.82 -4.72
C VAL A 301 -15.10 23.66 -4.13
N PHE A 302 -16.10 24.42 -4.60
CA PHE A 302 -17.46 24.29 -4.09
C PHE A 302 -18.10 22.95 -4.45
N ILE A 303 -17.89 22.44 -5.66
CA ILE A 303 -18.35 21.11 -6.06
C ILE A 303 -17.74 20.04 -5.14
N ARG A 304 -16.42 20.08 -4.92
CA ARG A 304 -15.75 19.12 -4.05
C ARG A 304 -16.19 19.24 -2.60
N LEU A 305 -16.34 20.46 -2.08
CA LEU A 305 -16.82 20.70 -0.72
C LEU A 305 -18.24 20.14 -0.53
N ALA A 306 -19.13 20.29 -1.51
CA ALA A 306 -20.48 19.72 -1.45
C ALA A 306 -20.47 18.19 -1.40
N ASP A 307 -19.53 17.54 -2.11
CA ASP A 307 -19.34 16.08 -2.06
C ASP A 307 -18.79 15.63 -0.70
N VAL A 308 -17.78 16.32 -0.16
CA VAL A 308 -17.21 16.07 1.17
C VAL A 308 -18.26 16.22 2.26
N GLN A 309 -19.03 17.30 2.23
CA GLN A 309 -20.11 17.59 3.17
C GLN A 309 -21.24 16.55 3.15
N ARG A 310 -21.47 15.89 2.01
CA ARG A 310 -22.42 14.79 1.94
C ARG A 310 -21.96 13.61 2.80
N ILE A 311 -20.65 13.35 2.81
CA ILE A 311 -20.05 12.24 3.54
C ILE A 311 -19.92 12.57 5.02
N THR A 312 -19.40 13.74 5.38
CA THR A 312 -19.22 14.12 6.79
C THR A 312 -20.54 14.16 7.54
N ARG A 313 -21.59 14.75 6.96
CA ARG A 313 -22.95 14.68 7.54
C ARG A 313 -23.46 13.25 7.71
N ALA A 314 -23.24 12.38 6.73
CA ALA A 314 -23.67 11.00 6.83
C ALA A 314 -22.92 10.26 7.97
N LEU A 315 -21.62 10.52 8.14
CA LEU A 315 -20.82 9.95 9.24
C LEU A 315 -21.26 10.48 10.62
N GLU A 316 -21.66 11.74 10.71
CA GLU A 316 -22.23 12.31 11.95
C GLU A 316 -23.57 11.65 12.31
N GLU A 317 -24.45 11.46 11.34
CA GLU A 317 -25.74 10.76 11.52
C GLU A 317 -25.55 9.29 11.94
N GLU A 318 -24.51 8.62 11.44
CA GLU A 318 -24.14 7.25 11.82
C GLU A 318 -23.67 7.12 13.28
N GLY A 319 -23.11 8.20 13.86
CA GLY A 319 -22.61 8.23 15.24
C GLY A 319 -23.66 8.47 16.33
N THR A 320 -24.93 8.67 15.98
CA THR A 320 -26.02 9.06 16.91
C THR A 320 -27.00 7.93 17.26
N ALA A 321 -26.60 6.66 17.07
CA ALA A 321 -27.39 5.49 17.44
C ALA A 321 -27.19 5.06 18.90
#